data_AF-A0AB39J480-F1
#
_entry.id   AF-A0AB39J480-F1
#
_cell.length_a   1.000
_cell.length_b   1.000
_cell.length_c   1.000
_cell.angle_alpha   90.00
_cell.angle_beta   90.00
_cell.angle_gamma   90.00
#
_symmetry.space_group_name_H-M   'P 1'
#
loop_
_entity.id
_entity.type
_entity.pdbx_description
1 polymer ?
#
loop_
_entity_poly.entity_id
_entity_poly.type
_entity_poly.pdbx_seq_one_letter_code
_entity_poly.pdbx_strand_id
1 'polypeptide(L)' 'MVQVTRKDQKEANENIIRRFNRRVLQSGVLARAKNVMRFEKPISKAERRKKAIVRRERRAEKTAKMRLGVR' A
#
# COMPACT_ATOMS: atom_id res chain seq x y z
N MET A 1 -0.67 -15.80 -6.71
CA MET A 1 -0.13 -15.44 -8.04
C MET A 1 -0.95 -14.29 -8.59
N VAL A 2 -0.31 -13.17 -8.97
CA VAL A 2 -1.04 -12.04 -9.58
C VAL A 2 -1.19 -12.35 -11.06
N GLN A 3 -2.43 -12.45 -11.54
CA GLN A 3 -2.74 -12.71 -12.94
C GLN A 3 -3.69 -11.65 -13.49
N VAL A 4 -3.50 -11.28 -14.76
CA VAL A 4 -4.37 -10.37 -15.50
C VAL A 4 -4.65 -11.02 -16.84
N THR A 5 -5.93 -11.22 -17.14
CA THR A 5 -6.39 -11.72 -18.44
C THR A 5 -6.71 -10.55 -19.38
N ARG A 6 -6.65 -10.82 -20.69
CA ARG A 6 -7.17 -9.90 -21.70
C ARG A 6 -8.68 -9.86 -21.60
N LYS A 7 -9.26 -8.67 -21.64
CA LYS A 7 -10.72 -8.49 -21.61
C LYS A 7 -11.32 -8.47 -23.00
N ASP A 8 -10.57 -7.95 -23.96
CA ASP A 8 -10.98 -7.80 -25.36
C ASP A 8 -9.77 -8.12 -26.25
N GLN A 9 -10.03 -8.65 -27.46
CA GLN A 9 -9.01 -8.96 -28.46
C GLN A 9 -8.35 -7.69 -29.00
N LYS A 10 -9.06 -6.55 -29.00
CA LYS A 10 -8.54 -5.25 -29.43
C LYS A 10 -7.74 -4.51 -28.36
N GLU A 11 -7.48 -5.13 -27.20
CA GLU A 11 -6.72 -4.49 -26.14
C GLU A 11 -5.23 -4.38 -26.49
N ALA A 12 -4.71 -3.16 -26.53
CA ALA A 12 -3.28 -2.90 -26.67
C ALA A 12 -2.46 -3.56 -25.53
N ASN A 13 -1.32 -4.17 -25.88
CA ASN A 13 -0.46 -4.89 -24.93
C ASN A 13 -0.02 -4.01 -23.74
N GLU A 14 0.22 -2.73 -23.97
CA GLU A 14 0.62 -1.75 -22.95
C GLU A 14 -0.43 -1.60 -21.84
N ASN A 15 -1.72 -1.64 -22.20
CA ASN A 15 -2.81 -1.53 -21.23
C ASN A 15 -2.85 -2.75 -20.30
N ILE A 16 -2.56 -3.93 -20.83
CA ILE A 16 -2.46 -5.17 -20.04
C ILE A 16 -1.30 -5.05 -19.05
N ILE A 17 -0.12 -4.63 -19.52
CA ILE A 17 1.08 -4.45 -18.68
C ILE A 17 0.81 -3.42 -17.58
N ARG A 18 0.15 -2.29 -17.91
CA ARG A 18 -0.22 -1.26 -16.93
C ARG A 18 -1.16 -1.80 -15.85
N ARG A 19 -2.17 -2.60 -16.22
CA ARG A 19 -3.06 -3.25 -15.23
C ARG A 19 -2.31 -4.26 -14.38
N PHE A 20 -1.43 -5.05 -14.99
CA PHE A 20 -0.60 -6.00 -14.26
C PHE A 20 0.25 -5.28 -13.22
N ASN A 21 0.97 -4.22 -13.61
CA ASN A 21 1.77 -3.40 -12.71
C ASN A 21 0.92 -2.82 -11.57
N ARG A 22 -0.29 -2.30 -11.88
CA ARG A 22 -1.21 -1.79 -10.85
C ARG A 22 -1.65 -2.89 -9.88
N ARG A 23 -2.00 -4.08 -10.38
CA ARG A 23 -2.38 -5.26 -9.58
C ARG A 23 -1.23 -5.76 -8.71
N VAL A 24 0.00 -5.79 -9.23
CA VAL A 24 1.21 -6.14 -8.47
C VAL A 24 1.43 -5.14 -7.34
N LEU A 25 1.34 -3.84 -7.61
CA LEU A 25 1.48 -2.81 -6.58
C LEU A 25 0.38 -2.91 -5.51
N GLN A 26 -0.87 -3.10 -5.91
CA GLN A 26 -2.00 -3.27 -4.98
C GLN A 26 -1.91 -4.54 -4.14
N SER A 27 -1.38 -5.63 -4.71
CA SER A 27 -1.20 -6.89 -4.00
C SER A 27 -0.18 -6.80 -2.86
N GLY A 28 0.70 -5.79 -2.90
CA GLY A 28 1.75 -5.61 -1.91
C GLY A 28 2.82 -6.70 -1.90
N VAL A 29 2.85 -7.60 -2.90
CA VAL A 29 3.80 -8.72 -2.99
C VAL A 29 5.25 -8.22 -2.94
N LEU A 30 5.56 -7.11 -3.64
CA LEU A 30 6.90 -6.51 -3.60
C LEU A 30 7.27 -6.00 -2.21
N ALA A 31 6.34 -5.36 -1.50
CA ALA A 31 6.59 -4.87 -0.14
C ALA A 31 6.81 -6.03 0.83
N ARG A 32 6.02 -7.10 0.71
CA ARG A 32 6.19 -8.31 1.51
C ARG A 32 7.52 -8.99 1.23
N ALA A 33 7.87 -9.18 -0.04
CA ALA A 33 9.13 -9.79 -0.44
C ALA A 33 10.32 -8.99 0.12
N LYS A 34 10.29 -7.65 0.01
CA LYS A 34 11.33 -6.78 0.57
C LYS A 34 11.45 -6.88 2.09
N ASN A 35 10.34 -6.95 2.81
CA ASN A 35 10.35 -7.07 4.27
C ASN A 35 10.94 -8.40 4.75
N VAL A 36 10.79 -9.48 3.97
CA VAL A 36 11.26 -10.83 4.34
C VAL A 36 12.72 -11.06 3.93
N MET A 37 13.36 -10.13 3.18
CA MET A 37 14.76 -10.27 2.77
C MET A 37 15.75 -10.37 3.95
N ARG A 38 15.36 -9.90 5.14
CA ARG A 38 16.16 -9.99 6.36
C ARG A 38 15.27 -10.46 7.50
N PHE A 39 15.87 -11.18 8.45
CA PHE A 39 15.18 -11.57 9.67
C PHE A 39 14.93 -10.34 10.55
N GLU A 40 13.68 -10.16 10.97
CA GLU A 40 13.29 -9.20 12.00
C GLU A 40 12.48 -9.93 13.10
N LYS A 41 12.63 -9.49 14.36
CA LYS A 41 11.79 -10.01 15.44
C LYS A 41 10.33 -9.59 15.19
N PRO A 42 9.34 -10.45 15.47
CA PRO A 42 7.93 -10.08 15.36
C PRO A 42 7.63 -8.84 16.20
N ILE A 43 6.84 -7.91 15.65
CA ILE A 43 6.50 -6.66 16.32
C ILE A 43 5.83 -6.90 17.67
N SER A 44 6.38 -6.28 18.72
CA SER A 44 5.82 -6.38 20.07
C SER A 44 4.46 -5.68 20.16
N LYS A 45 3.64 -6.05 21.17
CA LYS A 45 2.35 -5.39 21.42
C LYS A 45 2.51 -3.88 21.68
N ALA A 46 3.58 -3.49 22.38
CA ALA A 46 3.87 -2.10 22.71
C ALA A 46 4.22 -1.28 21.45
N GLU A 47 5.11 -1.78 20.59
CA GLU A 47 5.48 -1.10 19.34
C GLU A 47 4.30 -0.99 18.37
N ARG A 48 3.46 -2.03 18.29
CA ARG A 48 2.23 -2.00 17.50
C ARG A 48 1.29 -0.89 17.98
N ARG A 49 1.15 -0.74 19.31
CA ARG A 49 0.34 0.33 19.93
C ARG A 49 0.91 1.71 19.64
N LYS A 50 2.23 1.91 19.82
CA LYS A 50 2.90 3.19 19.49
C LYS A 50 2.67 3.60 18.04
N LYS A 51 2.86 2.68 17.08
CA LYS A 51 2.59 2.94 15.64
C LYS A 51 1.12 3.31 15.37
N ALA A 52 0.18 2.70 16.09
CA ALA A 52 -1.24 3.01 15.95
C ALA A 52 -1.61 4.40 16.49
N ILE A 53 -1.03 4.80 17.63
CA ILE A 53 -1.23 6.13 18.23
C ILE A 53 -0.74 7.22 17.27
N VAL A 54 0.49 7.11 16.75
CA VAL A 54 1.06 8.06 15.79
C VAL A 54 0.19 8.16 14.52
N ARG A 55 -0.36 7.03 14.05
CA ARG A 55 -1.28 7.04 12.90
C ARG A 55 -2.57 7.81 13.20
N ARG A 56 -3.11 7.70 14.43
CA ARG A 56 -4.30 8.42 14.86
C ARG A 56 -4.03 9.92 14.98
N GLU A 57 -2.90 10.30 15.58
CA GLU A 57 -2.45 11.69 15.70
C GLU A 57 -2.31 12.35 14.33
N ARG A 58 -1.59 11.71 13.38
CA ARG A 58 -1.44 12.23 12.01
C ARG A 58 -2.77 12.39 11.28
N ARG A 59 -3.73 11.48 11.51
CA ARG A 59 -5.08 11.59 10.94
C ARG A 59 -5.85 12.76 11.56
N ALA A 60 -5.76 12.95 12.87
CA ALA A 60 -6.40 14.06 13.57
C ALA A 60 -5.81 15.40 13.10
N GLU A 61 -4.48 15.50 13.04
CA GLU A 61 -3.77 16.68 12.56
C GLU A 61 -4.17 17.03 11.12
N LYS A 62 -4.18 16.05 10.21
CA LYS A 62 -4.63 16.24 8.83
C LYS A 62 -6.08 16.76 8.79
N THR A 63 -6.96 16.23 9.61
CA THR A 63 -8.38 16.63 9.65
C THR A 63 -8.54 18.04 10.21
N ALA A 64 -7.75 18.41 11.23
CA ALA A 64 -7.73 19.77 11.76
C ALA A 64 -7.22 20.78 10.72
N LYS A 65 -6.12 20.48 10.01
CA LYS A 65 -5.59 21.33 8.93
C LYS A 65 -6.62 21.55 7.83
N MET A 66 -7.28 20.48 7.37
CA MET A 66 -8.37 20.59 6.39
C MET A 66 -9.54 21.47 6.87
N ARG A 67 -9.91 21.39 8.16
CA ARG A 67 -10.95 22.25 8.75
C ARG A 67 -10.55 23.72 8.82
N LEU A 68 -9.26 24.00 9.03
CA LEU A 68 -8.71 25.35 9.09
C LEU A 68 -8.45 25.96 7.70
N GLY A 69 -8.73 25.23 6.60
CA GLY A 69 -8.44 25.67 5.23
C GLY A 69 -6.94 25.74 4.90
N VAL A 70 -6.08 25.25 5.81
CA VAL A 70 -4.64 25.20 5.62
C VAL A 70 -4.31 23.86 4.95
N ARG A 71 -3.83 23.92 3.72
CA ARG A 71 -3.54 22.75 2.89
C ARG A 71 -2.16 22.17 3.15
#